data_AF-A0A085Z493-F1
#
_entry.id   AF-A0A085Z493-F1
#
_cell.length_a   1.000
_cell.length_b   1.000
_cell.length_c   1.000
_cell.angle_alpha   90.00
_cell.angle_beta   90.00
_cell.angle_gamma   90.00
#
_symmetry.space_group_name_H-M   'P 1'
#
loop_
_entity.id
_entity.type
_entity.pdbx_description
1 polymer ?
#
loop_
_entity_poly.entity_id
_entity_poly.type
_entity_poly.pdbx_seq_one_letter_code
_entity_poly.pdbx_strand_id
1 'polypeptide(L)'
;MRKINKLFIFIVFILIGTIQTFATTWDEPWADKVIKEADYFVLADIISYDEEKGIKLKIVKQLGGDTLPTEIEIAGFYLLEVMSSSGGHGAEFPNFEDIKQSYFFIKKNSKGKFCISTPTSGFDYILEGNVHATYRHSYHQASVPVEIYEITMTAIFNNYHHLDYNKVQITEFINQTLSKKPAGFSDDEIKTFFLQHAAMETIFHLRLDGYYNLLLPFFNDKSNFHHRVSASRALIACGNPEVANVLLNKIATNKDDDFTTVICIWSLKDFKAKLMKKDLEKLIKNASTEKNGFGGNIMDPRIGTSFPTVKTALEDLVKKL
;
A
#
# COMPACT_ATOMS: atom_id res chain seq x y z
N MET A 1 14.90 57.85 -11.61
CA MET A 1 15.47 56.71 -10.86
C MET A 1 14.43 55.78 -10.21
N ARG A 2 13.32 56.24 -9.61
CA ARG A 2 12.31 55.36 -8.95
C ARG A 2 11.57 54.34 -9.85
N LYS A 3 11.45 54.56 -11.16
CA LYS A 3 10.73 53.64 -12.08
C LYS A 3 11.56 52.42 -12.54
N ILE A 4 12.89 52.55 -12.59
CA ILE A 4 13.80 51.47 -13.02
C ILE A 4 13.85 50.34 -11.97
N ASN A 5 13.80 50.69 -10.68
CA ASN A 5 13.80 49.69 -9.60
C ASN A 5 12.54 48.81 -9.58
N LYS A 6 11.37 49.34 -9.97
CA LYS A 6 10.12 48.55 -10.00
C LYS A 6 10.10 47.55 -11.16
N LEU A 7 10.62 47.93 -12.32
CA LEU A 7 10.70 47.03 -13.48
C LEU A 7 11.72 45.92 -13.25
N PHE A 8 12.86 46.23 -12.62
CA PHE A 8 13.87 45.23 -12.28
C PHE A 8 13.33 44.21 -11.25
N ILE A 9 12.65 44.65 -10.20
CA ILE A 9 12.03 43.76 -9.21
C ILE A 9 10.95 42.87 -9.85
N PHE A 10 10.14 43.41 -10.78
CA PHE A 10 9.13 42.64 -11.49
C PHE A 10 9.74 41.56 -12.41
N ILE A 11 10.82 41.89 -13.13
CA ILE A 11 11.55 40.94 -13.97
C ILE A 11 12.19 39.83 -13.12
N VAL A 12 12.78 40.18 -11.97
CA VAL A 12 13.33 39.19 -11.02
C VAL A 12 12.23 38.28 -10.45
N PHE A 13 11.05 38.82 -10.12
CA PHE A 13 9.91 38.01 -9.67
C PHE A 13 9.37 37.07 -10.76
N ILE A 14 9.33 37.50 -12.02
CA ILE A 14 8.95 36.64 -13.15
C ILE A 14 10.01 35.55 -13.37
N LEU A 15 11.30 35.90 -13.34
CA LEU A 15 12.39 34.93 -13.51
C LEU A 15 12.42 33.88 -12.38
N ILE A 16 12.21 34.29 -11.12
CA ILE A 16 12.10 33.36 -9.99
C ILE A 16 10.82 32.50 -10.12
N GLY A 17 9.71 33.08 -10.60
CA GLY A 17 8.46 32.36 -10.87
C GLY A 17 8.53 31.36 -12.02
N THR A 18 9.59 31.40 -12.85
CA THR A 18 9.84 30.41 -13.93
C THR A 18 10.78 29.28 -13.54
N ILE A 19 11.37 29.30 -12.34
CA ILE A 19 12.15 28.16 -11.84
C ILE A 19 11.15 27.08 -11.44
N GLN A 20 10.80 26.21 -12.38
CA GLN A 20 10.10 24.97 -12.06
C GLN A 20 11.03 24.12 -11.21
N THR A 21 10.78 24.10 -9.90
CA THR A 21 11.37 23.11 -9.00
C THR A 21 10.73 21.78 -9.36
N PHE A 22 11.41 20.98 -10.19
CA PHE A 22 11.05 19.60 -10.40
C PHE A 22 11.46 18.81 -9.16
N ALA A 23 10.59 17.93 -8.69
CA ALA A 23 10.97 16.89 -7.75
C ALA A 23 11.17 15.59 -8.53
N THR A 24 12.18 14.79 -8.15
CA THR A 24 12.25 13.42 -8.63
C THR A 24 11.05 12.67 -8.07
N THR A 25 10.22 12.13 -8.96
CA THR A 25 9.03 11.36 -8.60
C THR A 25 9.16 9.90 -9.02
N TRP A 26 8.46 9.01 -8.33
CA TRP A 26 8.46 7.58 -8.64
C TRP A 26 7.10 6.93 -8.45
N ASP A 27 6.92 5.78 -9.10
CA ASP A 27 5.77 4.91 -8.86
C ASP A 27 5.99 4.06 -7.60
N GLU A 28 4.95 3.95 -6.78
CA GLU A 28 4.93 3.19 -5.56
C GLU A 28 4.25 1.82 -5.75
N PRO A 29 4.91 0.73 -5.34
CA PRO A 29 4.34 -0.60 -5.43
C PRO A 29 3.26 -0.84 -4.36
N TRP A 30 2.32 -1.72 -4.69
CA TRP A 30 1.43 -2.32 -3.70
C TRP A 30 2.21 -3.22 -2.73
N ALA A 31 1.73 -3.32 -1.49
CA ALA A 31 2.40 -4.08 -0.42
C ALA A 31 2.65 -5.54 -0.82
N ASP A 32 1.73 -6.18 -1.56
CA ASP A 32 1.93 -7.56 -1.99
C ASP A 32 3.13 -7.73 -2.93
N LYS A 33 3.40 -6.76 -3.81
CA LYS A 33 4.58 -6.78 -4.68
C LYS A 33 5.86 -6.62 -3.87
N VAL A 34 5.88 -5.68 -2.91
CA VAL A 34 7.02 -5.46 -2.00
C VAL A 34 7.38 -6.76 -1.28
N ILE A 35 6.39 -7.39 -0.63
CA ILE A 35 6.60 -8.57 0.21
C ILE A 35 7.00 -9.80 -0.61
N LYS A 36 6.34 -10.04 -1.76
CA LYS A 36 6.65 -11.18 -2.65
C LYS A 36 8.07 -11.09 -3.22
N GLU A 37 8.55 -9.89 -3.51
CA GLU A 37 9.84 -9.69 -4.14
C GLU A 37 11.01 -9.56 -3.15
N ALA A 38 10.74 -9.36 -1.87
CA ALA A 38 11.75 -9.34 -0.83
C ALA A 38 12.24 -10.76 -0.52
N ASP A 39 13.54 -10.92 -0.30
CA ASP A 39 14.16 -12.19 0.08
C ASP A 39 14.18 -12.37 1.62
N TYR A 40 14.15 -11.26 2.36
CA TYR A 40 14.27 -11.23 3.81
C TYR A 40 13.23 -10.31 4.44
N PHE A 41 12.78 -10.69 5.63
CA PHE A 41 11.98 -9.87 6.52
C PHE A 41 12.64 -9.84 7.90
N VAL A 42 13.00 -8.66 8.37
CA VAL A 42 13.80 -8.48 9.60
C VAL A 42 13.32 -7.30 10.43
N LEU A 43 13.59 -7.35 11.73
CA LEU A 43 13.64 -6.19 12.60
C LEU A 43 15.10 -5.74 12.71
N ALA A 44 15.37 -4.45 12.52
CA ALA A 44 16.73 -3.92 12.61
C ALA A 44 16.77 -2.55 13.30
N ASP A 45 17.86 -2.33 14.03
CA ASP A 45 18.23 -1.01 14.51
C ASP A 45 18.91 -0.23 13.38
N ILE A 46 18.58 1.05 13.26
CA ILE A 46 19.16 1.96 12.29
C ILE A 46 20.42 2.57 12.91
N ILE A 47 21.59 2.21 12.39
CA ILE A 47 22.87 2.71 12.91
C ILE A 47 23.16 4.10 12.34
N SER A 48 22.94 4.26 11.04
CA SER A 48 23.14 5.51 10.31
C SER A 48 22.34 5.49 9.01
N TYR A 49 21.97 6.66 8.51
CA TYR A 49 21.40 6.84 7.18
C TYR A 49 22.03 8.05 6.50
N ASP A 50 22.04 8.03 5.18
CA ASP A 50 22.47 9.11 4.31
C ASP A 50 21.57 9.07 3.08
N GLU A 51 20.94 10.20 2.75
CA GLU A 51 19.93 10.32 1.70
C GLU A 51 20.45 9.85 0.32
N GLU A 52 21.75 9.96 0.06
CA GLU A 52 22.35 9.57 -1.22
C GLU A 52 23.07 8.21 -1.15
N LYS A 53 23.62 7.85 0.02
CA LYS A 53 24.48 6.66 0.15
C LYS A 53 23.75 5.41 0.61
N GLY A 54 22.70 5.54 1.43
CA GLY A 54 21.96 4.40 1.94
C GLY A 54 21.83 4.35 3.46
N ILE A 55 21.48 3.16 3.95
CA ILE A 55 21.15 2.90 5.35
C ILE A 55 22.04 1.79 5.89
N LYS A 56 22.68 2.03 7.02
CA LYS A 56 23.41 0.99 7.76
C LYS A 56 22.52 0.43 8.87
N LEU A 57 22.33 -0.89 8.85
CA LEU A 57 21.42 -1.59 9.75
C LEU A 57 22.17 -2.58 10.64
N LYS A 58 21.70 -2.74 11.87
CA LYS A 58 22.03 -3.87 12.74
C LYS A 58 20.81 -4.78 12.87
N ILE A 59 20.93 -6.03 12.42
CA ILE A 59 19.83 -6.99 12.49
C ILE A 59 19.61 -7.40 13.95
N VAL A 60 18.38 -7.19 14.43
CA VAL A 60 17.95 -7.54 15.79
C VAL A 60 17.21 -8.86 15.79
N LYS A 61 16.36 -9.08 14.78
CA LYS A 61 15.54 -10.29 14.66
C LYS A 61 15.33 -10.66 13.20
N GLN A 62 15.54 -11.94 12.88
CA GLN A 62 15.14 -12.52 11.61
C GLN A 62 13.68 -12.99 11.73
N LEU A 63 12.80 -12.51 10.85
CA LEU A 63 11.37 -12.86 10.84
C LEU A 63 11.00 -13.75 9.65
N GLY A 64 11.73 -13.63 8.54
CA GLY A 64 11.57 -14.47 7.35
C GLY A 64 12.80 -14.42 6.43
N GLY A 65 12.98 -15.45 5.62
CA GLY A 65 14.16 -15.62 4.76
C GLY A 65 15.39 -16.18 5.48
N ASP A 66 16.49 -16.33 4.73
CA ASP A 66 17.76 -16.82 5.27
C ASP A 66 18.36 -15.84 6.30
N THR A 67 19.23 -16.35 7.18
CA THR A 67 19.90 -15.52 8.19
C THR A 67 20.84 -14.51 7.54
N LEU A 68 20.61 -13.23 7.81
CA LEU A 68 21.49 -12.15 7.39
C LEU A 68 22.69 -11.97 8.35
N PRO A 69 23.80 -11.37 7.89
CA PRO A 69 24.86 -10.89 8.77
C PRO A 69 24.31 -9.90 9.79
N THR A 70 24.94 -9.83 10.97
CA THR A 70 24.53 -8.92 12.07
C THR A 70 24.46 -7.46 11.63
N GLU A 71 25.32 -7.04 10.71
CA GLU A 71 25.29 -5.69 10.12
C GLU A 71 25.24 -5.79 8.60
N ILE A 72 24.41 -4.95 7.99
CA ILE A 72 24.28 -4.83 6.54
C ILE A 72 24.17 -3.37 6.13
N GLU A 73 24.38 -3.11 4.84
CA GLU A 73 24.17 -1.82 4.21
C GLU A 73 23.11 -1.95 3.10
N ILE A 74 22.03 -1.19 3.23
CA ILE A 74 21.03 -1.00 2.18
C ILE A 74 21.54 0.12 1.27
N ALA A 75 21.84 -0.21 0.02
CA ALA A 75 22.50 0.70 -0.92
C ALA A 75 21.75 0.80 -2.27
N GLY A 76 20.45 0.49 -2.28
CA GLY A 76 19.62 0.75 -3.45
C GLY A 76 18.14 0.40 -3.26
N PHE A 77 17.42 0.54 -4.37
CA PHE A 77 15.99 0.28 -4.47
C PHE A 77 15.73 -0.80 -5.53
N TYR A 78 14.94 -1.84 -5.23
CA TYR A 78 14.69 -2.93 -6.16
C TYR A 78 13.38 -2.81 -6.96
N LEU A 79 12.47 -1.90 -6.58
CA LEU A 79 11.21 -1.60 -7.28
C LEU A 79 11.08 -0.14 -7.73
N LEU A 80 12.15 0.64 -7.64
CA LEU A 80 12.11 2.04 -8.02
C LEU A 80 11.88 2.21 -9.53
N GLU A 81 10.75 2.80 -9.87
CA GLU A 81 10.42 3.26 -11.22
C GLU A 81 10.27 4.78 -11.21
N VAL A 82 11.29 5.50 -11.69
CA VAL A 82 11.28 6.97 -11.73
C VAL A 82 10.32 7.46 -12.82
N MET A 83 9.38 8.32 -12.43
CA MET A 83 8.37 8.89 -13.34
C MET A 83 8.78 10.27 -13.86
N SER A 84 9.44 11.08 -13.04
CA SER A 84 10.08 12.34 -13.44
C SER A 84 11.38 12.53 -12.67
N SER A 85 12.35 13.21 -13.26
CA SER A 85 13.62 13.53 -12.60
C SER A 85 13.91 15.01 -12.70
N SER A 86 14.31 15.62 -11.58
CA SER A 86 14.99 16.91 -11.57
C SER A 86 16.48 16.68 -11.83
N GLY A 87 17.04 17.37 -12.83
CA GLY A 87 18.47 17.27 -13.12
C GLY A 87 19.31 17.63 -11.90
N GLY A 88 19.89 16.63 -11.22
CA GLY A 88 20.81 16.82 -10.10
C GLY A 88 20.70 15.80 -8.97
N HIS A 89 19.50 15.32 -8.64
CA HIS A 89 19.27 14.43 -7.48
C HIS A 89 18.40 13.22 -7.86
N GLY A 90 18.88 12.04 -7.49
CA GLY A 90 18.17 10.77 -7.68
C GLY A 90 17.06 10.55 -6.66
N ALA A 91 16.53 9.34 -6.59
CA ALA A 91 15.67 8.95 -5.48
C ALA A 91 16.50 8.85 -4.19
N GLU A 92 16.05 9.51 -3.13
CA GLU A 92 16.74 9.63 -1.86
C GLU A 92 16.27 8.56 -0.86
N PHE A 93 17.15 8.14 0.04
CA PHE A 93 16.74 7.30 1.17
C PHE A 93 15.93 8.11 2.19
N PRO A 94 14.96 7.47 2.86
CA PRO A 94 14.10 8.14 3.83
C PRO A 94 14.89 8.66 5.03
N ASN A 95 14.42 9.78 5.58
CA ASN A 95 14.96 10.35 6.81
C ASN A 95 14.50 9.53 8.03
N PHE A 96 15.47 9.04 8.81
CA PHE A 96 15.23 8.24 10.03
C PHE A 96 15.69 8.94 11.33
N GLU A 97 15.79 10.27 11.37
CA GLU A 97 16.32 11.03 12.52
C GLU A 97 15.70 10.62 13.86
N ASP A 98 14.38 10.44 13.89
CA ASP A 98 13.62 10.06 15.11
C ASP A 98 13.26 8.57 15.17
N ILE A 99 13.73 7.77 14.21
CA ILE A 99 13.38 6.37 14.07
C ILE A 99 14.60 5.51 14.40
N LYS A 100 14.55 4.83 15.54
CA LYS A 100 15.66 3.97 15.99
C LYS A 100 15.58 2.56 15.43
N GLN A 101 14.38 2.07 15.22
CA GLN A 101 14.13 0.68 14.89
C GLN A 101 12.96 0.56 13.92
N SER A 102 13.16 -0.28 12.90
CA SER A 102 12.16 -0.53 11.86
C SER A 102 12.21 -1.99 11.44
N TYR A 103 11.07 -2.46 10.96
CA TYR A 103 10.97 -3.68 10.18
C TYR A 103 11.35 -3.37 8.72
N PHE A 104 12.05 -4.30 8.06
CA PHE A 104 12.51 -4.13 6.69
C PHE A 104 12.19 -5.36 5.84
N PHE A 105 11.70 -5.10 4.63
CA PHE A 105 11.64 -6.04 3.52
C PHE A 105 12.84 -5.80 2.62
N ILE A 106 13.75 -6.76 2.58
CA ILE A 106 15.06 -6.60 1.94
C ILE A 106 15.17 -7.58 0.78
N LYS A 107 15.69 -7.11 -0.35
CA LYS A 107 16.09 -7.95 -1.48
C LYS A 107 17.58 -7.82 -1.73
N LYS A 108 18.24 -8.92 -2.10
CA LYS A 108 19.60 -8.88 -2.63
C LYS A 108 19.54 -8.79 -4.15
N ASN A 109 20.06 -7.70 -4.73
CA ASN A 109 20.04 -7.54 -6.18
C ASN A 109 21.06 -8.46 -6.88
N SER A 110 21.05 -8.45 -8.22
CA SER A 110 21.95 -9.27 -9.04
C SER A 110 23.45 -9.01 -8.83
N LYS A 111 23.81 -7.87 -8.21
CA LYS A 111 25.20 -7.52 -7.85
C LYS A 111 25.54 -7.87 -6.40
N GLY A 112 24.63 -8.53 -5.69
CA GLY A 112 24.82 -8.92 -4.30
C GLY A 112 24.62 -7.79 -3.29
N LYS A 113 24.10 -6.62 -3.68
CA LYS A 113 23.82 -5.51 -2.76
C LYS A 113 22.42 -5.65 -2.16
N PHE A 114 22.25 -5.26 -0.91
CA PHE A 114 20.94 -5.21 -0.26
C PHE A 114 20.18 -3.94 -0.65
N CYS A 115 18.87 -4.08 -0.85
CA CYS A 115 17.98 -3.03 -1.31
C CYS A 115 16.63 -3.11 -0.57
N ILE A 116 15.98 -1.96 -0.38
CA ILE A 116 14.54 -1.86 -0.06
C ILE A 116 13.75 -1.60 -1.34
N SER A 117 12.42 -1.60 -1.32
CA SER A 117 11.63 -1.52 -2.57
C SER A 117 11.73 -0.15 -3.23
N THR A 118 11.44 0.92 -2.50
CA THR A 118 11.46 2.31 -2.98
C THR A 118 11.84 3.24 -1.80
N PRO A 119 12.02 4.56 -2.02
CA PRO A 119 12.25 5.50 -0.92
C PRO A 119 11.20 5.50 0.19
N THR A 120 9.94 5.19 -0.14
CA THR A 120 8.80 5.26 0.78
C THR A 120 8.12 3.92 1.04
N SER A 121 8.73 2.80 0.61
CA SER A 121 8.23 1.46 0.88
C SER A 121 9.35 0.47 1.18
N GLY A 122 8.99 -0.67 1.76
CA GLY A 122 9.94 -1.73 2.12
C GLY A 122 10.46 -1.61 3.54
N PHE A 123 9.90 -0.71 4.33
CA PHE A 123 10.13 -0.61 5.77
C PHE A 123 8.88 -0.13 6.49
N ASP A 124 8.75 -0.52 7.76
CA ASP A 124 7.69 -0.10 8.66
C ASP A 124 8.31 0.23 10.01
N TYR A 125 8.14 1.46 10.50
CA TYR A 125 8.87 1.97 11.67
C TYR A 125 8.09 1.80 12.98
N ILE A 126 8.83 1.67 14.07
CA ILE A 126 8.26 1.58 15.42
C ILE A 126 8.22 2.96 16.07
N LEU A 127 7.04 3.35 16.54
CA LEU A 127 6.82 4.55 17.34
C LEU A 127 5.84 4.22 18.47
N GLU A 128 6.22 4.56 19.71
CA GLU A 128 5.37 4.39 20.91
C GLU A 128 4.77 2.97 21.09
N GLY A 129 5.55 1.94 20.76
CA GLY A 129 5.12 0.52 20.88
C GLY A 129 4.16 0.04 19.80
N ASN A 130 3.89 0.87 18.79
CA ASN A 130 3.16 0.50 17.59
C ASN A 130 4.07 0.55 16.36
N VAL A 131 3.72 -0.23 15.36
CA VAL A 131 4.32 -0.21 14.04
C VAL A 131 3.43 0.62 13.13
N HIS A 132 4.02 1.59 12.44
CA HIS A 132 3.36 2.32 11.36
C HIS A 132 3.53 1.50 10.08
N ALA A 133 2.55 0.63 9.84
CA ALA A 133 2.67 -0.50 8.95
C ALA A 133 1.92 -0.33 7.63
N THR A 134 2.54 -0.80 6.55
CA THR A 134 1.97 -0.74 5.20
C THR A 134 1.36 -2.09 4.81
N TYR A 135 0.06 -2.26 5.05
CA TYR A 135 -0.66 -3.49 4.66
C TYR A 135 -1.20 -3.46 3.22
N ARG A 136 -1.28 -2.29 2.60
CA ARG A 136 -1.95 -2.14 1.30
C ARG A 136 -1.09 -1.38 0.30
N HIS A 137 -0.75 -0.14 0.63
CA HIS A 137 0.03 0.76 -0.19
C HIS A 137 0.66 1.82 0.71
N SER A 138 1.88 2.27 0.39
CA SER A 138 2.69 3.21 1.19
C SER A 138 2.00 4.52 1.55
N TYR A 139 0.98 4.96 0.79
CA TYR A 139 0.14 6.10 1.14
C TYR A 139 -0.68 5.93 2.42
N HIS A 140 -0.89 4.69 2.85
CA HIS A 140 -1.75 4.34 3.94
C HIS A 140 -1.03 3.43 4.91
N GLN A 141 -0.52 4.03 5.97
CA GLN A 141 0.01 3.30 7.12
C GLN A 141 -1.08 3.10 8.17
N ALA A 142 -1.05 1.95 8.82
CA ALA A 142 -1.87 1.65 9.99
C ALA A 142 -0.97 1.62 11.23
N SER A 143 -1.40 2.26 12.31
CA SER A 143 -0.72 2.13 13.60
C SER A 143 -1.21 0.86 14.29
N VAL A 144 -0.36 -0.16 14.33
CA VAL A 144 -0.71 -1.51 14.81
C VAL A 144 0.24 -1.91 15.93
N PRO A 145 -0.23 -2.51 17.05
CA PRO A 145 0.67 -2.99 18.09
C PRO A 145 1.72 -3.96 17.54
N VAL A 146 2.95 -3.84 18.01
CA VAL A 146 4.10 -4.66 17.55
C VAL A 146 3.77 -6.15 17.49
N GLU A 147 3.13 -6.69 18.53
CA GLU A 147 2.73 -8.10 18.59
C GLU A 147 1.82 -8.49 17.43
N ILE A 148 0.79 -7.69 17.14
CA ILE A 148 -0.15 -7.95 16.05
C ILE A 148 0.57 -7.84 14.71
N TYR A 149 1.39 -6.81 14.53
CA TYR A 149 2.15 -6.61 13.30
C TYR A 149 3.09 -7.78 13.00
N GLU A 150 3.84 -8.27 13.98
CA GLU A 150 4.73 -9.41 13.75
C GLU A 150 3.93 -10.67 13.39
N ILE A 151 2.83 -10.95 14.09
CA ILE A 151 2.00 -12.13 13.81
C ILE A 151 1.46 -12.09 12.37
N THR A 152 0.83 -10.98 11.97
CA THR A 152 0.19 -10.86 10.66
C THR A 152 1.22 -10.77 9.54
N MET A 153 2.24 -9.91 9.68
CA MET A 153 3.17 -9.64 8.60
C MET A 153 4.15 -10.78 8.37
N THR A 154 4.58 -11.49 9.42
CA THR A 154 5.34 -12.73 9.26
C THR A 154 4.50 -13.81 8.59
N ALA A 155 3.22 -13.95 8.93
CA ALA A 155 2.34 -14.90 8.24
C ALA A 155 2.17 -14.55 6.76
N ILE A 156 1.98 -13.26 6.43
CA ILE A 156 1.86 -12.78 5.05
C ILE A 156 3.14 -13.05 4.26
N PHE A 157 4.31 -12.71 4.82
CA PHE A 157 5.60 -12.99 4.22
C PHE A 157 5.76 -14.50 3.98
N ASN A 158 5.59 -15.32 5.01
CA ASN A 158 5.73 -16.77 4.91
C ASN A 158 4.80 -17.36 3.85
N ASN A 159 3.54 -16.92 3.79
CA ASN A 159 2.61 -17.36 2.77
C ASN A 159 3.07 -17.05 1.33
N TYR A 160 3.62 -15.86 1.09
CA TYR A 160 4.17 -15.52 -0.23
C TYR A 160 5.46 -16.26 -0.59
N HIS A 161 6.19 -16.73 0.43
CA HIS A 161 7.41 -17.49 0.28
C HIS A 161 7.22 -19.01 0.48
N HIS A 162 5.97 -19.48 0.46
CA HIS A 162 5.61 -20.90 0.60
C HIS A 162 6.13 -21.57 1.89
N LEU A 163 6.22 -20.78 2.97
CA LEU A 163 6.58 -21.24 4.31
C LEU A 163 5.34 -21.36 5.19
N ASP A 164 5.44 -22.20 6.21
CA ASP A 164 4.38 -22.38 7.20
C ASP A 164 4.22 -21.14 8.10
N TYR A 165 2.99 -20.94 8.61
CA TYR A 165 2.66 -19.91 9.59
C TYR A 165 1.56 -20.40 10.54
N ASN A 166 1.41 -19.73 11.68
CA ASN A 166 0.44 -20.12 12.70
C ASN A 166 -1.00 -19.72 12.30
N LYS A 167 -1.69 -20.62 11.59
CA LYS A 167 -3.08 -20.42 11.14
C LYS A 167 -4.06 -20.21 12.29
N VAL A 168 -3.84 -20.85 13.44
CA VAL A 168 -4.74 -20.75 14.61
C VAL A 168 -4.72 -19.31 15.13
N GLN A 169 -3.53 -18.78 15.40
CA GLN A 169 -3.36 -17.42 15.92
C GLN A 169 -3.90 -16.35 14.96
N ILE A 170 -3.68 -16.54 13.66
CA ILE A 170 -4.23 -15.65 12.63
C ILE A 170 -5.76 -15.69 12.62
N THR A 171 -6.34 -16.89 12.69
CA THR A 171 -7.79 -17.09 12.70
C THR A 171 -8.44 -16.46 13.94
N GLU A 172 -7.81 -16.63 15.11
CA GLU A 172 -8.26 -16.01 16.37
C GLU A 172 -8.24 -14.49 16.27
N PHE A 173 -7.14 -13.90 15.80
CA PHE A 173 -7.02 -12.46 15.59
C PHE A 173 -8.11 -11.92 14.66
N ILE A 174 -8.32 -12.56 13.50
CA ILE A 174 -9.31 -12.13 12.51
C ILE A 174 -10.72 -12.21 13.11
N ASN A 175 -11.08 -13.33 13.72
CA ASN A 175 -12.42 -13.53 14.29
C ASN A 175 -12.70 -12.56 15.44
N GLN A 176 -11.75 -12.35 16.34
CA GLN A 176 -11.90 -11.40 17.45
C GLN A 176 -12.06 -9.96 16.94
N THR A 177 -11.36 -9.61 15.85
CA THR A 177 -11.33 -8.25 15.34
C THR A 177 -12.55 -7.93 14.48
N LEU A 178 -12.92 -8.83 13.56
CA LEU A 178 -14.00 -8.61 12.59
C LEU A 178 -15.39 -9.00 13.10
N SER A 179 -15.49 -9.66 14.26
CA SER A 179 -16.78 -9.86 14.95
C SER A 179 -17.33 -8.57 15.57
N LYS A 180 -16.49 -7.54 15.73
CA LYS A 180 -16.92 -6.21 16.18
C LYS A 180 -17.56 -5.44 15.02
N LYS A 181 -18.47 -4.51 15.35
CA LYS A 181 -19.01 -3.55 14.36
C LYS A 181 -17.86 -2.77 13.69
N PRO A 182 -18.02 -2.30 12.45
CA PRO A 182 -17.05 -1.40 11.82
C PRO A 182 -16.79 -0.16 12.70
N ALA A 183 -15.51 0.11 12.98
CA ALA A 183 -15.07 1.22 13.82
C ALA A 183 -14.79 2.51 13.02
N GLY A 184 -15.07 3.68 13.59
CA GLY A 184 -14.77 4.97 12.99
C GLY A 184 -13.36 5.48 13.29
N PHE A 185 -13.17 6.79 13.08
CA PHE A 185 -11.91 7.51 13.32
C PHE A 185 -11.90 8.30 14.63
N SER A 186 -12.90 8.11 15.51
CA SER A 186 -12.87 8.74 16.84
C SER A 186 -11.74 8.14 17.69
N ASP A 187 -11.24 8.89 18.67
CA ASP A 187 -10.10 8.50 19.50
C ASP A 187 -10.29 7.15 20.21
N ASP A 188 -11.53 6.80 20.56
CA ASP A 188 -11.89 5.53 21.19
C ASP A 188 -12.05 4.37 20.18
N GLU A 189 -12.27 4.67 18.90
CA GLU A 189 -12.49 3.69 17.83
C GLU A 189 -11.23 3.45 16.97
N ILE A 190 -10.32 4.42 16.86
CA ILE A 190 -9.20 4.42 15.91
C ILE A 190 -8.28 3.20 16.04
N LYS A 191 -8.04 2.74 17.27
CA LYS A 191 -7.26 1.50 17.51
C LYS A 191 -7.95 0.29 16.93
N THR A 192 -9.27 0.18 17.12
CA THR A 192 -10.07 -0.92 16.55
C THR A 192 -10.12 -0.83 15.03
N PHE A 193 -10.24 0.38 14.48
CA PHE A 193 -10.19 0.63 13.04
C PHE A 193 -8.90 0.10 12.39
N PHE A 194 -7.72 0.41 12.97
CA PHE A 194 -6.46 -0.09 12.43
C PHE A 194 -6.33 -1.62 12.51
N LEU A 195 -6.80 -2.23 13.60
CA LEU A 195 -6.83 -3.70 13.71
C LEU A 195 -7.77 -4.33 12.66
N GLN A 196 -8.94 -3.74 12.43
CA GLN A 196 -9.89 -4.20 11.41
C GLN A 196 -9.30 -4.10 10.00
N HIS A 197 -8.58 -3.01 9.71
CA HIS A 197 -7.82 -2.87 8.47
C HIS A 197 -6.76 -3.98 8.32
N ALA A 198 -5.92 -4.18 9.34
CA ALA A 198 -4.89 -5.22 9.33
C ALA A 198 -5.49 -6.63 9.15
N ALA A 199 -6.61 -6.94 9.82
CA ALA A 199 -7.29 -8.23 9.68
C ALA A 199 -7.83 -8.47 8.26
N MET A 200 -8.47 -7.47 7.65
CA MET A 200 -8.99 -7.60 6.27
C MET A 200 -7.88 -7.74 5.23
N GLU A 201 -6.81 -6.94 5.31
CA GLU A 201 -5.67 -7.10 4.39
C GLU A 201 -4.96 -8.44 4.63
N THR A 202 -4.89 -8.92 5.89
CA THR A 202 -4.36 -10.26 6.20
C THR A 202 -5.18 -11.36 5.51
N ILE A 203 -6.52 -11.29 5.53
CA ILE A 203 -7.39 -12.22 4.76
C ILE A 203 -7.04 -12.17 3.27
N PHE A 204 -6.91 -10.96 2.70
CA PHE A 204 -6.58 -10.79 1.29
C PHE A 204 -5.23 -11.44 0.93
N HIS A 205 -4.19 -11.15 1.71
CA HIS A 205 -2.83 -11.62 1.43
C HIS A 205 -2.67 -13.13 1.62
N LEU A 206 -3.30 -13.69 2.65
CA LEU A 206 -3.25 -15.12 2.98
C LEU A 206 -4.27 -15.96 2.20
N ARG A 207 -5.17 -15.32 1.43
CA ARG A 207 -6.24 -15.99 0.67
C ARG A 207 -7.12 -16.89 1.56
N LEU A 208 -7.47 -16.41 2.75
CA LEU A 208 -8.28 -17.17 3.70
C LEU A 208 -9.77 -17.14 3.33
N ASP A 209 -10.37 -18.31 3.15
CA ASP A 209 -11.80 -18.47 2.91
C ASP A 209 -12.62 -18.47 4.22
N GLY A 210 -13.95 -18.61 4.12
CA GLY A 210 -14.84 -18.68 5.28
C GLY A 210 -15.20 -17.35 5.95
N TYR A 211 -14.59 -16.22 5.55
CA TYR A 211 -14.82 -14.90 6.16
C TYR A 211 -15.90 -14.05 5.48
N TYR A 212 -16.59 -14.56 4.46
CA TYR A 212 -17.57 -13.79 3.68
C TYR A 212 -18.55 -12.99 4.55
N ASN A 213 -19.22 -13.66 5.50
CA ASN A 213 -20.20 -13.02 6.37
C ASN A 213 -19.59 -11.95 7.29
N LEU A 214 -18.33 -12.13 7.72
CA LEU A 214 -17.62 -11.16 8.56
C LEU A 214 -17.17 -9.93 7.74
N LEU A 215 -16.94 -10.09 6.44
CA LEU A 215 -16.54 -8.99 5.55
C LEU A 215 -17.71 -8.11 5.10
N LEU A 216 -18.93 -8.67 5.02
CA LEU A 216 -20.10 -7.95 4.49
C LEU A 216 -20.44 -6.63 5.20
N PRO A 217 -20.36 -6.50 6.55
CA PRO A 217 -20.60 -5.22 7.22
C PRO A 217 -19.63 -4.13 6.77
N PHE A 218 -18.34 -4.47 6.63
CA PHE A 218 -17.28 -3.54 6.20
C PHE A 218 -17.41 -3.18 4.72
N PHE A 219 -17.73 -4.17 3.88
CA PHE A 219 -17.98 -3.97 2.46
C PHE A 219 -19.17 -3.02 2.20
N ASN A 220 -20.15 -3.00 3.10
CA ASN A 220 -21.35 -2.17 2.99
C ASN A 220 -21.29 -0.90 3.85
N ASP A 221 -20.16 -0.61 4.49
CA ASP A 221 -20.00 0.57 5.32
C ASP A 221 -19.96 1.84 4.46
N LYS A 222 -21.08 2.56 4.44
CA LYS A 222 -21.21 3.81 3.67
C LYS A 222 -20.41 4.97 4.27
N SER A 223 -20.06 4.89 5.55
CA SER A 223 -19.39 5.97 6.28
C SER A 223 -17.88 5.95 6.14
N ASN A 224 -17.29 4.78 5.84
CA ASN A 224 -15.84 4.62 5.83
C ASN A 224 -15.34 3.98 4.52
N PHE A 225 -14.63 4.76 3.70
CA PHE A 225 -14.10 4.28 2.43
C PHE A 225 -12.97 3.23 2.63
N HIS A 226 -12.16 3.35 3.68
CA HIS A 226 -11.06 2.41 3.93
C HIS A 226 -11.60 1.00 4.20
N HIS A 227 -12.70 0.89 4.95
CA HIS A 227 -13.37 -0.38 5.18
C HIS A 227 -13.83 -1.02 3.87
N ARG A 228 -14.51 -0.24 3.00
CA ARG A 228 -14.99 -0.76 1.72
C ARG A 228 -13.84 -1.24 0.84
N VAL A 229 -12.74 -0.49 0.77
CA VAL A 229 -11.56 -0.88 -0.01
C VAL A 229 -10.95 -2.18 0.52
N SER A 230 -10.67 -2.26 1.83
CA SER A 230 -10.05 -3.46 2.42
C SER A 230 -10.95 -4.68 2.36
N ALA A 231 -12.26 -4.52 2.62
CA ALA A 231 -13.22 -5.60 2.48
C ALA A 231 -13.36 -6.08 1.03
N SER A 232 -13.39 -5.16 0.05
CA SER A 232 -13.46 -5.51 -1.37
C SER A 232 -12.27 -6.38 -1.80
N ARG A 233 -11.07 -6.03 -1.34
CA ARG A 233 -9.86 -6.85 -1.57
C ARG A 233 -9.97 -8.20 -0.87
N ALA A 234 -10.33 -8.21 0.41
CA ALA A 234 -10.45 -9.44 1.21
C ALA A 234 -11.44 -10.44 0.61
N LEU A 235 -12.53 -9.96 0.02
CA LEU A 235 -13.55 -10.79 -0.63
C LEU A 235 -13.00 -11.69 -1.74
N ILE A 236 -11.87 -11.33 -2.37
CA ILE A 236 -11.19 -12.18 -3.36
C ILE A 236 -10.88 -13.57 -2.79
N ALA A 237 -10.52 -13.65 -1.51
CA ALA A 237 -10.15 -14.89 -0.84
C ALA A 237 -11.32 -15.89 -0.72
N CYS A 238 -12.56 -15.43 -0.76
CA CYS A 238 -13.73 -16.26 -0.50
C CYS A 238 -14.09 -17.20 -1.67
N GLY A 239 -13.59 -16.99 -2.89
CA GLY A 239 -13.69 -17.93 -4.02
C GLY A 239 -15.10 -18.32 -4.50
N ASN A 240 -16.17 -17.79 -3.91
CA ASN A 240 -17.56 -18.15 -4.17
C ASN A 240 -18.16 -17.30 -5.32
N PRO A 241 -18.90 -17.89 -6.29
CA PRO A 241 -19.65 -17.16 -7.32
C PRO A 241 -20.57 -16.04 -6.79
N GLU A 242 -21.10 -16.17 -5.58
CA GLU A 242 -21.90 -15.14 -4.92
C GLU A 242 -21.12 -13.84 -4.71
N VAL A 243 -19.83 -13.95 -4.36
CA VAL A 243 -18.93 -12.79 -4.20
C VAL A 243 -18.79 -12.04 -5.50
N ALA A 244 -18.62 -12.76 -6.61
CA ALA A 244 -18.53 -12.14 -7.93
C ALA A 244 -19.81 -11.33 -8.24
N ASN A 245 -20.99 -11.88 -7.93
CA ASN A 245 -22.26 -11.17 -8.11
C ASN A 245 -22.36 -9.92 -7.22
N VAL A 246 -21.92 -10.01 -5.97
CA VAL A 246 -21.92 -8.86 -5.05
C VAL A 246 -20.99 -7.75 -5.53
N LEU A 247 -19.77 -8.10 -5.95
CA LEU A 247 -18.82 -7.14 -6.53
C LEU A 247 -19.37 -6.52 -7.83
N LEU A 248 -19.93 -7.34 -8.73
CA LEU A 248 -20.55 -6.86 -9.97
C LEU A 248 -21.70 -5.89 -9.69
N ASN A 249 -22.58 -6.21 -8.73
CA ASN A 249 -23.68 -5.34 -8.33
C ASN A 249 -23.17 -4.02 -7.76
N LYS A 250 -22.09 -4.05 -6.98
CA LYS A 250 -21.45 -2.84 -6.44
C LYS A 250 -20.97 -1.93 -7.57
N ILE A 251 -20.25 -2.49 -8.55
CA ILE A 251 -19.76 -1.76 -9.73
C ILE A 251 -20.93 -1.22 -10.56
N ALA A 252 -21.98 -2.03 -10.78
CA ALA A 252 -23.12 -1.64 -11.60
C ALA A 252 -23.95 -0.51 -10.99
N THR A 253 -24.07 -0.48 -9.66
CA THR A 253 -24.79 0.61 -8.99
C THR A 253 -23.98 1.90 -8.91
N ASN A 254 -22.64 1.81 -8.92
CA ASN A 254 -21.69 2.92 -8.80
C ASN A 254 -22.10 3.98 -7.76
N LYS A 255 -22.61 3.53 -6.60
CA LYS A 255 -23.03 4.41 -5.50
C LYS A 255 -21.89 4.75 -4.53
N ASP A 256 -20.75 4.10 -4.70
CA ASP A 256 -19.54 4.36 -3.94
C ASP A 256 -18.63 5.34 -4.70
N ASP A 257 -17.51 5.71 -4.07
CA ASP A 257 -16.44 6.45 -4.74
C ASP A 257 -15.75 5.62 -5.83
N ASP A 258 -15.27 6.32 -6.87
CA ASP A 258 -14.63 5.71 -8.04
C ASP A 258 -13.45 4.81 -7.68
N PHE A 259 -12.70 5.15 -6.63
CA PHE A 259 -11.57 4.34 -6.20
C PHE A 259 -12.02 2.98 -5.65
N THR A 260 -13.02 2.96 -4.76
CA THR A 260 -13.64 1.72 -4.27
C THR A 260 -14.20 0.88 -5.42
N THR A 261 -14.81 1.51 -6.42
CA THR A 261 -15.30 0.82 -7.63
C THR A 261 -14.14 0.17 -8.41
N VAL A 262 -13.02 0.87 -8.60
CA VAL A 262 -11.80 0.30 -9.22
C VAL A 262 -11.28 -0.91 -8.46
N ILE A 263 -11.29 -0.85 -7.13
CA ILE A 263 -10.86 -1.98 -6.29
C ILE A 263 -11.79 -3.17 -6.45
N CYS A 264 -13.11 -2.96 -6.57
CA CYS A 264 -14.06 -4.03 -6.87
C CYS A 264 -13.77 -4.67 -8.25
N ILE A 265 -13.47 -3.86 -9.27
CA ILE A 265 -13.12 -4.32 -10.62
C ILE A 265 -11.86 -5.18 -10.58
N TRP A 266 -10.81 -4.72 -9.90
CA TRP A 266 -9.58 -5.50 -9.75
C TRP A 266 -9.80 -6.78 -8.96
N SER A 267 -10.66 -6.76 -7.96
CA SER A 267 -11.03 -7.94 -7.18
C SER A 267 -11.76 -8.98 -8.02
N LEU A 268 -12.61 -8.55 -8.96
CA LEU A 268 -13.28 -9.46 -9.90
C LEU A 268 -12.33 -10.19 -10.86
N LYS A 269 -11.16 -9.61 -11.16
CA LYS A 269 -10.18 -10.19 -12.08
C LYS A 269 -9.78 -11.63 -11.70
N ASP A 270 -9.67 -11.89 -10.41
CA ASP A 270 -9.21 -13.18 -9.88
C ASP A 270 -10.29 -14.28 -9.98
N PHE A 271 -11.56 -13.94 -10.17
CA PHE A 271 -12.67 -14.89 -10.32
C PHE A 271 -12.81 -15.48 -11.73
N LYS A 272 -11.88 -15.17 -12.66
CA LYS A 272 -11.92 -15.61 -14.07
C LYS A 272 -13.32 -15.46 -14.68
N ALA A 273 -13.91 -14.28 -14.49
CA ALA A 273 -15.32 -13.98 -14.71
C ALA A 273 -15.75 -13.94 -16.20
N LYS A 274 -15.35 -14.93 -17.00
CA LYS A 274 -15.71 -15.03 -18.43
C LYS A 274 -17.22 -14.97 -18.66
N LEU A 275 -18.00 -15.54 -17.74
CA LEU A 275 -19.45 -15.51 -17.78
C LEU A 275 -20.04 -14.10 -17.56
N MET A 276 -19.29 -13.20 -16.93
CA MET A 276 -19.72 -11.82 -16.63
C MET A 276 -19.27 -10.80 -17.69
N LYS A 277 -18.50 -11.23 -18.71
CA LYS A 277 -17.91 -10.32 -19.71
C LYS A 277 -18.95 -9.40 -20.36
N LYS A 278 -20.09 -9.95 -20.79
CA LYS A 278 -21.17 -9.17 -21.41
C LYS A 278 -21.78 -8.13 -20.48
N ASP A 279 -21.83 -8.41 -19.18
CA ASP A 279 -22.38 -7.47 -18.22
C ASP A 279 -21.37 -6.36 -17.92
N LEU A 280 -20.08 -6.70 -17.76
CA LEU A 280 -19.00 -5.73 -17.64
C LEU A 280 -18.91 -4.80 -18.86
N GLU A 281 -19.06 -5.34 -20.08
CA GLU A 281 -19.08 -4.55 -21.33
C GLU A 281 -20.20 -3.52 -21.37
N LYS A 282 -21.38 -3.83 -20.80
CA LYS A 282 -22.48 -2.86 -20.70
C LYS A 282 -22.15 -1.71 -19.76
N LEU A 283 -21.41 -1.99 -18.68
CA LEU A 283 -21.05 -0.98 -17.68
C LEU A 283 -20.05 0.05 -18.22
N ILE A 284 -19.17 -0.31 -19.16
CA ILE A 284 -18.16 0.59 -19.76
C ILE A 284 -18.79 1.87 -20.31
N LYS A 285 -19.99 1.79 -20.90
CA LYS A 285 -20.64 2.93 -21.56
C LYS A 285 -20.93 4.09 -20.61
N ASN A 286 -21.26 3.78 -19.36
CA ASN A 286 -21.65 4.75 -18.34
C ASN A 286 -20.59 4.87 -17.22
N ALA A 287 -19.44 4.21 -17.38
CA ALA A 287 -18.39 4.20 -16.38
C ALA A 287 -17.73 5.58 -16.27
N SER A 288 -17.42 5.98 -15.04
CA SER A 288 -16.73 7.24 -14.76
C SER A 288 -15.37 7.30 -15.46
N THR A 289 -15.10 8.45 -16.07
CA THR A 289 -13.79 8.84 -16.63
C THR A 289 -13.03 9.79 -15.72
N GLU A 290 -13.57 10.07 -14.53
CA GLU A 290 -12.92 10.96 -13.57
C GLU A 290 -11.65 10.30 -13.02
N LYS A 291 -10.64 11.14 -12.80
CA LYS A 291 -9.42 10.71 -12.12
C LYS A 291 -9.76 10.37 -10.68
N ASN A 292 -9.17 9.29 -10.19
CA ASN A 292 -9.34 8.83 -8.82
C ASN A 292 -7.98 8.51 -8.20
N GLY A 293 -8.01 8.18 -6.92
CA GLY A 293 -6.85 7.77 -6.15
C GLY A 293 -7.23 7.61 -4.69
N PHE A 294 -6.22 7.44 -3.85
CA PHE A 294 -6.41 7.11 -2.44
C PHE A 294 -7.08 8.21 -1.60
N GLY A 295 -7.18 9.45 -2.10
CA GLY A 295 -7.69 10.60 -1.36
C GLY A 295 -6.74 11.00 -0.21
N GLY A 296 -6.70 12.29 0.14
CA GLY A 296 -5.88 12.80 1.25
C GLY A 296 -4.96 13.96 0.86
N ASN A 297 -4.73 14.87 1.81
CA ASN A 297 -4.01 16.14 1.62
C ASN A 297 -2.50 16.08 1.93
N ILE A 298 -1.96 14.92 2.32
CA ILE A 298 -0.53 14.77 2.66
C ILE A 298 0.00 13.56 1.90
N MET A 299 -0.03 13.65 0.58
CA MET A 299 0.74 12.74 -0.26
C MET A 299 2.16 13.31 -0.34
N ASP A 300 3.17 12.47 -0.09
CA ASP A 300 4.55 12.83 -0.47
C ASP A 300 4.50 13.25 -1.95
N PRO A 301 4.84 14.52 -2.28
CA PRO A 301 4.71 15.04 -3.64
C PRO A 301 5.64 14.32 -4.62
N ARG A 302 6.55 13.49 -4.12
CA ARG A 302 7.45 12.65 -4.90
C ARG A 302 6.78 11.35 -5.37
N ILE A 303 5.62 10.97 -4.85
CA ILE A 303 4.95 9.76 -5.33
C ILE A 303 4.03 10.10 -6.51
N GLY A 304 4.37 9.59 -7.68
CA GLY A 304 3.68 9.82 -8.95
C GLY A 304 2.62 8.78 -9.34
N THR A 305 2.34 7.80 -8.47
CA THR A 305 1.43 6.68 -8.79
C THR A 305 0.09 7.14 -9.32
N SER A 306 -0.25 6.62 -10.50
CA SER A 306 -1.51 6.92 -11.18
C SER A 306 -2.47 5.74 -11.07
N PHE A 307 -3.72 6.02 -10.69
CA PHE A 307 -4.79 5.03 -10.65
C PHE A 307 -5.67 5.14 -11.91
N PRO A 308 -6.10 3.99 -12.46
CA PRO A 308 -6.99 4.02 -13.63
C PRO A 308 -8.35 4.60 -13.24
N THR A 309 -8.99 5.26 -14.19
CA THR A 309 -10.42 5.60 -14.06
C THR A 309 -11.26 4.32 -13.98
N VAL A 310 -12.50 4.41 -13.48
CA VAL A 310 -13.43 3.26 -13.46
C VAL A 310 -13.58 2.67 -14.87
N LYS A 311 -13.71 3.52 -15.88
CA LYS A 311 -13.81 3.11 -17.27
C LYS A 311 -12.56 2.35 -17.74
N THR A 312 -11.37 2.90 -17.51
CA THR A 312 -10.10 2.25 -17.90
C THR A 312 -9.92 0.91 -17.22
N ALA A 313 -10.24 0.81 -15.91
CA ALA A 313 -10.16 -0.44 -15.17
C ALA A 313 -11.11 -1.51 -15.75
N LEU A 314 -12.34 -1.14 -16.13
CA LEU A 314 -13.30 -2.05 -16.78
C LEU A 314 -12.82 -2.50 -18.16
N GLU A 315 -12.36 -1.57 -19.00
CA GLU A 315 -11.83 -1.88 -20.34
C GLU A 315 -10.66 -2.87 -20.26
N ASP A 316 -9.73 -2.64 -19.32
CA ASP A 316 -8.59 -3.53 -19.07
C ASP A 316 -9.00 -4.92 -18.58
N LEU A 317 -10.01 -5.00 -17.71
CA LEU A 317 -10.53 -6.28 -17.25
C LEU A 317 -11.19 -7.04 -18.41
N VAL A 318 -12.09 -6.40 -19.15
CA VAL A 318 -12.81 -7.01 -20.28
C VAL A 318 -11.85 -7.50 -21.37
N LYS A 319 -10.76 -6.76 -21.64
CA LYS A 319 -9.73 -7.16 -22.60
C LYS A 319 -8.99 -8.44 -22.20
N LYS A 320 -8.90 -8.74 -20.89
CA LYS A 320 -8.18 -9.90 -20.33
C LYS A 320 -9.06 -11.14 -20.16
N LEU A 321 -10.39 -11.02 -20.27
CA LEU A 321 -11.37 -12.11 -20.12
C LEU A 321 -11.66 -12.85 -21.44
#